data_AF-A0A128EYP2-F1
#
_entry.id   AF-A0A128EYP2-F1
#
_cell.length_a   1.000
_cell.length_b   1.000
_cell.length_c   1.000
_cell.angle_alpha   90.00
_cell.angle_beta   90.00
_cell.angle_gamma   90.00
#
_symmetry.space_group_name_H-M   'P 1'
#
loop_
_entity.id
_entity.type
_entity.pdbx_description
1 polymer ?
#
loop_
_entity_poly.entity_id
_entity_poly.type
_entity_poly.pdbx_seq_one_letter_code
_entity_poly.pdbx_strand_id
1 'polypeptide(L)' 'MDLAEAIGESVKTVGAEESASIMARALCWLAQVDGNDIEFTCDLGTVTIECAEITAKH' A
#
# COMPACT_ATOMS: atom_id res chain seq x y z
N MET A 1 -18.17 10.62 0.69
CA MET A 1 -17.11 10.13 -0.19
C MET A 1 -16.74 8.74 0.27
N ASP A 2 -16.88 7.74 -0.60
CA ASP A 2 -16.34 6.41 -0.31
C ASP A 2 -14.82 6.40 -0.50
N LEU A 3 -14.15 5.32 -0.05
CA LEU A 3 -12.69 5.24 -0.12
C LEU A 3 -12.17 5.20 -1.57
N ALA A 4 -12.93 4.61 -2.50
CA ALA A 4 -12.52 4.51 -3.90
C ALA A 4 -12.57 5.90 -4.59
N GLU A 5 -13.60 6.68 -4.29
CA GLU A 5 -13.78 8.06 -4.72
C GLU A 5 -12.66 8.95 -4.15
N ALA A 6 -12.30 8.79 -2.87
CA ALA A 6 -11.18 9.50 -2.25
C ALA A 6 -9.84 9.20 -2.94
N ILE A 7 -9.59 7.94 -3.32
CA ILE A 7 -8.39 7.53 -4.06
C ILE A 7 -8.41 8.15 -5.46
N GLY A 8 -9.55 8.12 -6.15
CA GLY A 8 -9.72 8.74 -7.46
C GLY A 8 -9.44 10.25 -7.44
N GLU A 9 -9.94 10.96 -6.44
CA GLU A 9 -9.66 12.38 -6.24
C GLU A 9 -8.19 12.66 -5.92
N SER A 10 -7.55 11.81 -5.10
CA SER A 10 -6.12 11.89 -4.82
C SER A 10 -5.30 11.75 -6.11
N VAL A 11 -5.58 10.73 -6.91
CA VAL A 11 -4.90 10.50 -8.20
C VAL A 11 -5.05 11.70 -9.13
N LYS A 12 -6.23 12.34 -9.14
CA LYS A 12 -6.47 13.57 -9.92
C LYS A 12 -5.70 14.79 -9.40
N THR A 13 -5.48 14.89 -8.09
CA THR A 13 -4.96 16.10 -7.43
C THR A 13 -3.44 16.08 -7.25
N VAL A 14 -2.89 14.98 -6.72
CA VAL A 14 -1.45 14.79 -6.47
C VAL A 14 -0.77 13.89 -7.50
N GLY A 15 -1.55 13.21 -8.34
CA GLY A 15 -1.03 12.34 -9.39
C GLY A 15 -0.97 10.87 -8.97
N ALA A 16 -0.90 10.00 -9.99
CA ALA A 16 -0.96 8.56 -9.81
C ALA A 16 0.24 8.01 -9.01
N GLU A 17 1.46 8.45 -9.34
CA GLU A 17 2.68 7.96 -8.70
C GLU A 17 2.74 8.32 -7.21
N GLU A 18 2.44 9.58 -6.86
CA GLU A 18 2.48 10.04 -5.47
C GLU A 18 1.37 9.39 -4.63
N SER A 19 0.16 9.28 -5.20
CA SER A 19 -0.94 8.54 -4.56
C SER A 19 -0.58 7.07 -4.33
N ALA A 20 0.01 6.42 -5.33
CA ALA A 20 0.45 5.03 -5.23
C ALA A 20 1.56 4.85 -4.20
N SER A 21 2.51 5.78 -4.10
CA SER A 21 3.58 5.76 -3.10
C SER A 21 3.02 5.81 -1.66
N ILE A 22 2.02 6.67 -1.42
CA ILE A 22 1.35 6.76 -0.11
C ILE A 22 0.63 5.45 0.23
N MET A 23 -0.11 4.89 -0.72
CA MET A 23 -0.80 3.60 -0.54
C MET A 23 0.18 2.46 -0.30
N ALA A 24 1.26 2.39 -1.08
CA ALA A 24 2.32 1.39 -0.92
C ALA A 24 2.93 1.46 0.48
N ARG A 25 3.22 2.66 0.99
CA ARG A 25 3.73 2.83 2.37
C ARG A 25 2.77 2.30 3.43
N ALA A 26 1.46 2.54 3.26
CA ALA A 26 0.45 2.02 4.18
C ALA A 26 0.40 0.47 4.14
N LEU A 27 0.47 -0.13 2.95
CA LEU A 27 0.49 -1.58 2.77
C LEU A 27 1.77 -2.22 3.34
N CYS A 28 2.94 -1.61 3.11
CA CYS A 28 4.20 -2.07 3.72
C CYS A 28 4.17 -1.98 5.25
N TRP A 29 3.57 -0.93 5.81
CA TRP A 29 3.39 -0.82 7.25
C TRP A 29 2.48 -1.94 7.81
N LEU A 30 1.41 -2.30 7.09
CA LEU A 30 0.55 -3.43 7.47
C LEU A 30 1.33 -4.75 7.47
N ALA A 31 2.11 -5.02 6.42
CA ALA A 31 2.95 -6.23 6.34
C ALA A 31 3.96 -6.30 7.49
N GLN A 32 4.56 -5.15 7.85
CA GLN A 32 5.49 -5.06 8.98
C GLN A 32 4.83 -5.31 10.33
N VAL A 33 3.61 -4.80 10.55
CA VAL A 33 2.87 -5.03 11.79
C VAL A 33 2.42 -6.49 11.91
N ASP A 34 2.01 -7.11 10.80
CA ASP A 34 1.64 -8.53 10.77
C ASP A 34 2.87 -9.46 10.90
N GLY A 35 4.03 -8.98 10.47
CA GLY A 35 5.29 -9.72 10.50
C GLY A 35 5.41 -10.78 9.39
N ASN A 36 4.52 -10.75 8.40
CA ASN A 36 4.50 -11.66 7.25
C ASN A 36 4.32 -10.88 5.95
N ASP A 37 4.68 -11.53 4.85
CA ASP A 37 4.27 -11.09 3.51
C ASP A 37 2.75 -11.15 3.40
N ILE A 38 2.17 -10.16 2.72
CA ILE A 38 0.71 -10.07 2.54
C ILE A 38 0.37 -10.01 1.05
N GLU A 39 -0.71 -10.69 0.68
CA GLU A 39 -1.22 -10.75 -0.69
C GLU A 39 -2.70 -10.38 -0.71
N PHE A 40 -3.08 -9.50 -1.64
CA PHE A 40 -4.45 -9.10 -1.87
C PHE A 40 -4.81 -9.30 -3.34
N THR A 41 -5.93 -9.96 -3.61
CA THR A 41 -6.47 -10.13 -4.96
C THR A 41 -7.79 -9.40 -5.10
N CYS A 42 -7.93 -8.66 -6.19
CA CYS A 42 -9.19 -8.07 -6.63
C CYS A 42 -9.51 -8.46 -8.08
N ASP A 43 -10.61 -7.95 -8.60
CA ASP A 43 -11.05 -8.11 -9.98
C ASP A 43 -10.07 -7.56 -11.03
N LEU A 44 -9.18 -6.64 -10.62
CA LEU A 44 -8.18 -6.02 -11.50
C LEU A 44 -6.81 -6.72 -11.45
N GLY A 45 -6.53 -7.56 -10.45
CA GLY A 45 -5.25 -8.26 -10.31
C GLY A 45 -4.87 -8.59 -8.88
N THR A 46 -3.59 -8.92 -8.69
CA THR A 46 -3.00 -9.26 -7.38
C THR A 46 -1.92 -8.25 -7.01
N VAL A 47 -1.92 -7.86 -5.74
CA VAL A 47 -0.89 -7.03 -5.11
C VAL A 47 -0.23 -7.85 -4.01
N THR A 48 1.08 -8.03 -4.10
CA THR A 48 1.89 -8.71 -3.08
C THR A 48 2.84 -7.70 -2.45
N ILE A 49 2.96 -7.74 -1.12
CA ILE A 49 3.85 -6.89 -0.34
C ILE A 49 4.78 -7.79 0.46
N GLU A 50 6.08 -7.67 0.17
CA GLU A 50 7.13 -8.36 0.90
C GLU A 50 7.46 -7.57 2.17
N CYS A 51 7.44 -8.26 3.31
CA CYS A 51 7.81 -7.68 4.59
C CYS A 51 9.33 -7.54 4.66
N ALA A 52 9.82 -6.29 4.73
CA ALA A 52 11.22 -6.05 5.00
C ALA A 52 11.51 -6.36 6.48
N GLU A 53 12.41 -7.31 6.74
CA GLU A 53 12.95 -7.53 8.09
C GLU A 53 13.56 -6.21 8.59
N ILE A 54 12.96 -5.62 9.63
CA ILE A 54 13.59 -4.52 10.36
C ILE A 54 14.72 -5.15 11.18
N THR A 55 15.88 -5.34 10.57
CA THR A 55 17.11 -5.54 11.33
C THR A 55 17.39 -4.25 12.09
N ALA A 56 16.87 -4.17 13.32
CA ALA A 56 17.22 -3.11 14.25
C ALA A 56 18.72 -3.18 14.49
N LYS A 57 19.49 -2.38 13.75
CA LYS A 57 20.89 -2.12 14.07
C LYS A 57 20.91 -1.40 15.42
N HIS A 58 21.23 -2.15 16.47
CA HIS A 58 21.65 -1.64 17.77
C HIS A 58 22.89 -0.75 17.63
#